data_AF-A0A7N0TQW4-F1
#
_entry.id   AF-A0A7N0TQW4-F1
#
_cell.length_a   1.000
_cell.length_b   1.000
_cell.length_c   1.000
_cell.angle_alpha   90.00
_cell.angle_beta   90.00
_cell.angle_gamma   90.00
#
_symmetry.space_group_name_H-M   'P 1'
#
loop_
_entity.id
_entity.type
_entity.pdbx_description
1 polymer ?
#
loop_
_entity_poly.entity_id
_entity_poly.type
_entity_poly.pdbx_seq_one_letter_code
_entity_poly.pdbx_strand_id
1 'polypeptide(L)'
;MQIELYEACVRCHISSLSEKDDVKFYTIKDKSMTHNVFENLMTQVVHYTTTDFAECNCKNFQRIGILCRHILLALNAEDVNEIP
;
A
#
# COMPACT_ATOMS: atom_id res chain seq x y z
N MET A 1 11.48 -15.41 -11.41
CA MET A 1 10.76 -14.72 -10.32
C MET A 1 11.03 -13.23 -10.50
N GLN A 2 9.99 -12.42 -10.75
CA GLN A 2 10.16 -11.03 -11.21
C GLN A 2 10.70 -10.13 -10.09
N ILE A 3 11.84 -9.49 -10.34
CA ILE A 3 12.59 -8.64 -9.39
C ILE A 3 11.72 -7.49 -8.85
N GLU A 4 10.83 -6.95 -9.68
CA GLU A 4 9.96 -5.82 -9.31
C GLU A 4 8.93 -6.17 -8.23
N LEU A 5 8.38 -7.39 -8.23
CA LEU A 5 7.46 -7.85 -7.18
C LEU A 5 8.20 -8.06 -5.85
N TYR A 6 9.42 -8.57 -5.90
CA TYR A 6 10.29 -8.70 -4.72
C TYR A 6 10.65 -7.34 -4.12
N GLU A 7 11.03 -6.37 -4.96
CA GLU A 7 11.34 -5.02 -4.49
C GLU A 7 10.12 -4.29 -3.90
N ALA A 8 8.92 -4.50 -4.45
CA ALA A 8 7.68 -3.96 -3.90
C ALA A 8 7.34 -4.57 -2.53
N CYS A 9 7.50 -5.88 -2.36
CA CYS A 9 7.29 -6.56 -1.08
C CYS A 9 8.35 -6.24 -0.02
N VAL A 10 9.59 -5.96 -0.41
CA VAL A 10 10.72 -5.75 0.53
C VAL A 10 10.83 -4.29 1.01
N ARG A 11 10.31 -3.32 0.25
CA ARG A 11 10.53 -1.90 0.54
C ARG A 11 9.44 -1.23 1.36
N CYS A 12 8.27 -1.85 1.52
CA CYS A 12 7.15 -1.27 2.26
C CYS A 12 6.71 -2.20 3.39
N HIS A 13 6.31 -1.64 4.54
CA HIS A 13 5.76 -2.41 5.64
C HIS A 13 4.68 -1.61 6.38
N ILE A 14 3.61 -2.28 6.82
CA ILE A 14 2.53 -1.67 7.62
C ILE A 14 3.06 -1.40 9.02
N SER A 15 3.26 -0.13 9.36
CA SER A 15 3.73 0.28 10.68
C SER A 15 2.60 0.34 11.73
N SER A 16 1.37 0.61 11.28
CA SER A 16 0.20 0.60 12.15
C SER A 16 -1.08 0.37 11.36
N LEU A 17 -2.05 -0.26 12.01
CA LEU A 17 -3.40 -0.46 11.54
C LEU A 17 -4.36 0.10 12.60
N SER A 18 -5.33 0.88 12.16
CA SER A 18 -6.47 1.27 12.98
C SER A 18 -7.75 1.09 12.20
N GLU A 19 -8.79 0.64 12.86
CA GLU A 19 -10.11 0.38 12.27
C GLU A 19 -11.15 1.24 12.96
N LYS A 20 -12.02 1.85 12.18
CA LYS A 20 -13.16 2.62 12.67
C LYS A 20 -14.34 2.37 11.75
N ASP A 21 -15.40 1.78 12.31
CA ASP A 21 -16.59 1.36 11.57
C ASP A 21 -16.18 0.47 10.38
N ASP A 22 -16.66 0.76 9.17
CA ASP A 22 -16.33 0.01 7.94
C ASP A 22 -15.08 0.55 7.21
N VAL A 23 -14.18 1.21 7.94
CA VAL A 23 -12.99 1.86 7.37
C VAL A 23 -11.73 1.43 8.11
N LYS A 24 -10.78 0.86 7.37
CA LYS A 24 -9.45 0.49 7.84
C LYS A 24 -8.42 1.51 7.38
N PHE A 25 -7.58 1.96 8.31
CA PHE A 25 -6.52 2.93 8.07
C PHE A 25 -5.17 2.25 8.31
N TYR A 26 -4.38 2.14 7.25
CA TYR A 26 -3.04 1.58 7.30
C TYR A 26 -2.02 2.70 7.18
N THR A 27 -1.09 2.73 8.12
CA THR A 27 0.13 3.54 7.97
C THR A 27 1.22 2.63 7.43
N ILE A 28 1.79 3.01 6.30
CA ILE A 28 2.81 2.24 5.60
C ILE A 28 4.10 3.04 5.61
N LYS A 29 5.16 2.40 6.13
CA LYS A 29 6.54 2.87 5.99
C LYS A 29 7.05 2.41 4.65
N ASP A 30 7.31 3.37 3.79
CA ASP A 30 7.87 3.15 2.47
C ASP A 30 9.36 3.52 2.49
N LYS A 31 10.22 2.56 2.17
CA LYS A 31 11.66 2.72 2.02
C LYS A 31 12.07 2.76 0.55
N SER A 32 11.15 3.14 -0.34
CA SER A 32 11.47 3.24 -1.75
C SER A 32 12.60 4.24 -1.99
N MET A 33 13.47 3.89 -2.92
CA MET A 33 14.55 4.77 -3.35
C MET A 33 14.04 5.68 -4.46
N THR A 34 13.68 6.91 -4.10
CA THR A 34 13.53 7.99 -5.08
C THR A 34 14.87 8.74 -5.17
N HIS A 35 15.52 8.66 -6.34
CA HIS A 35 16.75 9.41 -6.66
C HIS A 35 17.92 9.26 -5.66
N ASN A 36 18.28 8.03 -5.30
CA ASN A 36 19.41 7.76 -4.39
C ASN A 36 19.28 8.33 -2.96
N VAL A 37 18.07 8.74 -2.57
CA VAL A 37 17.74 9.11 -1.19
C VAL A 37 16.80 8.06 -0.62
N PHE A 38 17.15 7.48 0.52
CA PHE A 38 16.21 6.70 1.33
C PHE A 38 15.28 7.68 2.05
N GLU A 39 14.21 8.10 1.40
CA GLU A 39 13.14 8.80 2.09
C GLU A 39 12.25 7.76 2.79
N ASN A 40 12.28 7.74 4.12
CA ASN A 40 11.30 7.00 4.90
C ASN A 40 9.96 7.73 4.82
N LEU A 41 9.22 7.51 3.73
CA LEU A 41 7.95 8.17 3.52
C LEU A 41 6.85 7.42 4.28
N MET A 42 6.21 8.12 5.21
CA MET A 42 5.01 7.61 5.88
C MET A 42 3.81 7.89 4.98
N THR A 43 3.20 6.82 4.48
CA THR A 43 2.04 6.87 3.60
C THR A 43 0.82 6.34 4.35
N GLN A 44 -0.36 6.89 4.08
CA GLN A 44 -1.62 6.35 4.57
C GLN A 44 -2.40 5.69 3.44
N VAL A 45 -2.92 4.50 3.73
CA VAL A 45 -3.92 3.81 2.92
C VAL A 45 -5.21 3.75 3.71
N VAL A 46 -6.31 4.11 3.06
CA VAL A 46 -7.67 4.00 3.61
C VAL A 46 -8.39 2.94 2.80
N HIS A 47 -8.92 1.91 3.46
CA HIS A 47 -9.69 0.85 2.84
C HIS A 47 -11.12 0.87 3.39
N TYR A 48 -12.08 1.09 2.50
CA TYR A 48 -13.51 1.04 2.76
C TYR A 48 -14.00 -0.38 2.48
N THR A 49 -14.23 -1.17 3.53
CA THR A 49 -14.53 -2.61 3.41
C THR A 49 -15.90 -2.89 2.81
N THR A 50 -16.82 -1.92 2.87
CA THR A 50 -18.18 -2.05 2.31
C THR A 50 -18.23 -1.90 0.79
N THR A 51 -17.24 -1.24 0.19
CA THR A 51 -17.20 -0.96 -1.25
C THR A 51 -15.98 -1.56 -1.94
N ASP A 52 -15.13 -2.32 -1.21
CA ASP A 52 -13.81 -2.79 -1.65
C ASP A 52 -12.96 -1.67 -2.27
N PHE A 53 -13.16 -0.44 -1.81
CA PHE A 53 -12.48 0.72 -2.33
C PHE A 53 -11.30 1.08 -1.44
N ALA A 54 -10.12 1.23 -2.04
CA ALA A 54 -8.91 1.60 -1.32
C ALA A 54 -8.24 2.83 -1.94
N GLU A 55 -7.89 3.78 -1.09
CA GLU A 55 -7.18 5.00 -1.47
C GLU A 55 -5.82 5.06 -0.82
N CYS A 56 -4.86 5.67 -1.51
CA CYS A 56 -3.51 5.88 -0.98
C CYS A 56 -3.02 7.29 -1.28
N ASN A 57 -2.48 7.95 -0.26
CA ASN A 57 -2.00 9.32 -0.40
C ASN A 57 -0.64 9.45 -1.13
N CYS A 58 0.00 8.35 -1.56
CA CYS A 58 1.27 8.36 -2.29
C CYS A 58 1.19 8.92 -3.73
N LYS A 59 0.00 9.29 -4.22
CA LYS A 59 -0.29 9.87 -5.55
C LYS A 59 0.11 9.03 -6.78
N ASN A 60 0.77 7.89 -6.60
CA ASN A 60 1.16 6.99 -7.69
C ASN A 60 -0.04 6.35 -8.43
N PHE A 61 -1.19 6.23 -7.76
CA PHE A 61 -2.41 5.65 -8.35
C PHE A 61 -3.07 6.56 -9.40
N GLN A 62 -2.88 7.88 -9.31
CA GLN A 62 -3.54 8.85 -10.18
C GLN A 62 -3.01 8.85 -11.63
N ARG A 63 -1.87 8.20 -11.90
CA ARG A 63 -1.20 8.27 -13.21
C ARG A 63 -1.46 7.08 -14.14
N ILE A 64 -1.77 5.89 -13.62
CA ILE A 64 -1.74 4.64 -14.44
C ILE A 64 -3.00 3.77 -14.24
N GLY A 65 -3.87 4.06 -13.28
CA GLY A 65 -5.03 3.21 -12.99
C GLY A 65 -4.67 1.83 -12.41
N ILE A 66 -3.40 1.62 -12.05
CA ILE A 66 -2.88 0.40 -11.42
C ILE A 66 -2.69 0.68 -9.93
N LEU A 67 -3.17 -0.23 -9.06
CA LEU A 67 -3.06 -0.13 -7.60
C LEU A 67 -1.60 0.09 -7.22
N CYS A 68 -1.35 1.10 -6.37
CA CYS A 68 0.02 1.29 -5.90
C CYS A 68 0.41 0.14 -4.96
N ARG A 69 1.71 -0.14 -4.85
CA ARG A 69 2.24 -1.20 -3.96
C ARG A 69 1.76 -1.10 -2.51
N HIS A 70 1.41 0.09 -2.04
CA HIS A 70 0.90 0.31 -0.69
C HIS A 70 -0.53 -0.21 -0.52
N ILE A 71 -1.40 0.00 -1.52
CA ILE A 71 -2.74 -0.57 -1.52
C ILE A 71 -2.64 -2.09 -1.62
N LEU A 72 -1.80 -2.60 -2.52
CA LEU A 72 -1.56 -4.05 -2.62
C LEU A 72 -1.09 -4.64 -1.29
N LEU A 73 -0.17 -3.97 -0.58
CA LEU A 73 0.29 -4.42 0.73
C LEU A 73 -0.84 -4.40 1.79
N ALA A 74 -1.68 -3.37 1.79
CA ALA A 74 -2.81 -3.27 2.71
C ALA A 74 -3.87 -4.35 2.44
N LEU A 75 -4.17 -4.64 1.16
CA LEU A 75 -5.11 -5.70 0.76
C LEU A 75 -4.52 -7.10 1.01
N ASN A 76 -3.22 -7.31 0.76
CA ASN A 76 -2.56 -8.58 1.06
C ASN A 76 -2.50 -8.86 2.57
N ALA A 77 -2.43 -7.82 3.42
CA ALA A 77 -2.47 -7.98 4.87
C ALA A 77 -3.81 -8.49 5.40
N GLU A 78 -4.88 -8.41 4.58
CA GLU A 78 -6.20 -8.97 4.86
C GLU A 78 -6.32 -10.45 4.46
N ASP A 79 -5.21 -11.12 4.11
CA ASP A 79 -5.16 -12.52 3.66
C ASP A 79 -5.94 -12.78 2.36
N VAL A 80 -6.06 -11.73 1.53
CA VAL A 80 -6.61 -11.82 0.17
C VAL A 80 -5.57 -12.50 -0.74
N ASN A 81 -5.68 -13.82 -0.88
CA ASN A 81 -4.81 -14.65 -1.72
C ASN A 81 -5.16 -14.57 -3.23
N GLU A 82 -6.12 -13.72 -3.63
CA GLU A 82 -6.49 -13.53 -5.03
C GLU A 82 -6.50 -12.04 -5.39
N ILE A 83 -5.55 -11.65 -6.25
CA ILE A 83 -5.52 -10.34 -6.90
C ILE A 83 -6.11 -10.54 -8.31
N PRO A 84 -7.10 -9.74 -8.76
CA PRO A 84 -7.64 -9.83 -10.13
C PRO A 84 -6.60 -9.59 -11.23
#